data_AF-A0A9D2R4V1-F1
#
_entry.id   AF-A0A9D2R4V1-F1
#
_cell.length_a   1.000
_cell.length_b   1.000
_cell.length_c   1.000
_cell.angle_alpha   90.00
_cell.angle_beta   90.00
_cell.angle_gamma   90.00
#
_symmetry.space_group_name_H-M   'P 1'
#
loop_
_entity.id
_entity.type
_entity.pdbx_description
1 polymer ?
#
loop_
_entity_poly.entity_id
_entity_poly.type
_entity_poly.pdbx_seq_one_letter_code
_entity_poly.pdbx_strand_id
1 'polypeptide(L)'
;MYFAQFKNALQTMPLDEHYRRQIGSKMRMVSYYDKSIIIMKIVNDNGAIMFDNGYYTRVGANNDPEPVSAPEMPAFFAKFAKN
;
A
#
# COMPACT_ATOMS: atom_id res chain seq x y z
N MET A 1 -4.71 2.74 21.13
CA MET A 1 -5.99 2.30 20.54
C MET A 1 -5.92 2.26 19.00
N TYR A 2 -5.65 3.37 18.30
CA TYR A 2 -5.55 3.40 16.83
C TYR A 2 -4.41 2.57 16.21
N PHE A 3 -3.21 2.59 16.80
CA PHE A 3 -2.07 1.83 16.27
C PHE A 3 -2.35 0.32 16.17
N ALA A 4 -3.01 -0.25 17.19
CA ALA A 4 -3.45 -1.63 17.18
C ALA A 4 -4.56 -1.89 16.16
N GLN A 5 -5.52 -0.96 16.01
CA GLN A 5 -6.57 -1.06 14.99
C GLN A 5 -6.00 -1.12 13.57
N PHE A 6 -5.04 -0.25 13.23
CA PHE A 6 -4.38 -0.30 11.92
C PHE A 6 -3.60 -1.61 11.73
N LYS A 7 -2.90 -2.10 12.76
CA LYS A 7 -2.22 -3.40 12.68
C LYS A 7 -3.19 -4.55 12.43
N ASN A 8 -4.34 -4.55 13.10
CA ASN A 8 -5.37 -5.58 12.94
C ASN A 8 -6.02 -5.49 11.56
N ALA A 9 -6.38 -4.29 11.10
CA ALA A 9 -6.93 -4.08 9.76
C ALA A 9 -5.97 -4.58 8.69
N LEU A 10 -4.66 -4.32 8.85
CA LEU A 10 -3.65 -4.79 7.91
C LEU A 10 -3.62 -6.32 7.79
N GLN A 11 -3.93 -7.07 8.85
CA GLN A 11 -3.95 -8.55 8.81
C GLN A 11 -5.04 -9.10 7.87
N THR A 12 -6.15 -8.38 7.72
CA THR A 12 -7.31 -8.84 6.94
C THR A 12 -7.37 -8.22 5.54
N MET A 13 -6.40 -7.38 5.17
CA MET A 13 -6.37 -6.75 3.85
C MET A 13 -6.09 -7.80 2.75
N PRO A 14 -6.76 -7.67 1.57
CA PRO A 14 -6.61 -8.57 0.43
C PRO A 14 -5.30 -8.28 -0.34
N LEU A 15 -4.17 -8.53 0.32
CA LEU A 15 -2.80 -8.30 -0.13
C LEU A 15 -1.95 -9.50 0.28
N ASP A 16 -0.84 -9.81 -0.39
CA ASP A 16 0.02 -10.90 0.07
C ASP A 16 0.64 -10.65 1.45
N GLU A 17 0.88 -11.74 2.19
CA GLU A 17 1.42 -11.69 3.56
C GLU A 17 2.76 -10.95 3.62
N HIS A 18 3.63 -11.16 2.62
CA HIS A 18 4.92 -10.47 2.53
C HIS A 18 4.75 -8.95 2.65
N TYR A 19 3.81 -8.37 1.90
CA TYR A 19 3.56 -6.93 1.90
C TYR A 19 2.88 -6.45 3.20
N ARG A 20 1.93 -7.23 3.74
CA ARG A 20 1.33 -6.93 5.05
C ARG A 20 2.41 -6.84 6.15
N ARG A 21 3.32 -7.81 6.19
CA ARG A 21 4.44 -7.81 7.14
C ARG A 21 5.37 -6.63 6.90
N GLN A 22 5.68 -6.34 5.64
CA GLN A 22 6.56 -5.24 5.27
C GLN A 22 6.00 -3.88 5.73
N ILE A 23 4.72 -3.60 5.47
CA ILE A 23 4.03 -2.38 5.91
C ILE A 23 3.97 -2.33 7.44
N GLY A 24 3.51 -3.41 8.09
CA GLY A 24 3.36 -3.47 9.55
C GLY A 24 4.67 -3.27 10.30
N SER A 25 5.77 -3.81 9.79
CA SER A 25 7.13 -3.64 10.36
C SER A 25 7.64 -2.20 10.29
N LYS A 26 7.09 -1.38 9.37
CA LYS A 26 7.48 0.00 9.12
C LYS A 26 6.50 1.02 9.71
N MET A 27 5.43 0.59 10.37
CA MET A 27 4.55 1.47 11.12
C MET A 27 5.21 1.92 12.42
N ARG A 28 5.09 3.21 12.75
CA ARG A 28 5.60 3.80 13.99
C ARG A 28 4.53 4.71 14.60
N MET A 29 4.46 4.73 15.92
CA MET A 29 3.72 5.74 16.67
C MET A 29 4.72 6.68 17.29
N VAL A 30 4.54 7.98 17.08
CA VAL A 30 5.42 9.02 17.59
C VAL A 30 4.61 10.06 18.34
N SER A 31 5.17 10.58 19.42
CA SER A 31 4.60 11.72 20.14
C SER A 31 5.06 13.01 19.47
N TYR A 32 4.13 13.91 19.20
CA TYR A 32 4.39 15.22 18.63
C TYR A 32 3.60 16.27 19.41
N TYR A 33 4.30 16.97 20.31
CA TYR A 33 3.69 17.81 21.34
C TYR A 33 2.64 17.04 22.15
N ASP A 34 1.40 17.54 22.16
CA ASP A 34 0.22 16.98 22.79
C ASP A 34 -0.50 15.93 21.93
N LYS A 35 0.04 15.60 20.75
CA LYS A 35 -0.57 14.68 19.78
C LYS A 35 0.20 13.39 19.65
N SER A 36 -0.53 12.32 19.36
CA SER A 36 0.02 11.03 18.92
C SER A 36 -0.15 10.90 17.41
N ILE A 37 0.95 10.71 16.68
CA ILE A 37 0.95 10.56 15.22
C ILE A 37 1.33 9.13 14.87
N ILE A 38 0.62 8.53 13.90
CA ILE A 38 0.98 7.24 13.31
C ILE A 38 1.61 7.50 11.96
N ILE A 39 2.86 7.06 11.80
CA ILE A 39 3.60 7.12 10.55
C ILE A 39 3.59 5.72 9.93
N MET A 40 3.12 5.63 8.68
CA MET A 40 3.16 4.41 7.89
C MET A 40 4.06 4.64 6.68
N LYS A 41 5.05 3.77 6.49
CA LYS A 41 5.98 3.86 5.37
C LYS A 41 5.79 2.68 4.43
N ILE A 42 5.47 2.98 3.18
CA ILE A 42 5.50 2.06 2.05
C ILE A 42 6.85 2.24 1.36
N VAL A 43 7.45 1.14 0.91
CA VAL A 43 8.69 1.17 0.11
C VAL A 43 8.40 0.63 -1.28
N ASN A 44 9.14 1.11 -2.27
CA ASN A 44 9.04 0.56 -3.61
C ASN A 44 9.47 -0.91 -3.60
N ASP A 45 8.79 -1.69 -4.43
CA ASP A 45 9.16 -3.04 -4.79
C ASP A 45 9.48 -3.09 -6.30
N ASN A 46 10.11 -4.17 -6.75
CA ASN A 46 10.56 -4.33 -8.13
C ASN A 46 9.41 -4.64 -9.13
N GLY A 47 8.16 -4.40 -8.75
CA GLY A 47 7.01 -4.76 -9.57
C GLY A 47 5.70 -4.17 -9.08
N ALA A 48 4.66 -4.39 -9.87
CA ALA A 48 3.30 -4.08 -9.49
C ALA A 48 2.79 -5.06 -8.44
N ILE A 49 2.05 -4.55 -7.46
CA ILE A 49 1.46 -5.34 -6.39
C ILE A 49 -0.05 -5.38 -6.60
N MET A 50 -0.63 -6.57 -6.51
CA MET A 50 -2.07 -6.77 -6.64
C MET A 50 -2.75 -6.57 -5.28
N PHE A 51 -3.92 -5.92 -5.28
CA PHE A 51 -4.79 -5.76 -4.13
C PHE A 51 -6.20 -6.16 -4.57
N ASP A 52 -6.88 -7.03 -3.82
CA ASP A 52 -8.26 -7.46 -4.15
C ASP A 52 -8.46 -7.91 -5.62
N ASN A 53 -7.54 -8.74 -6.12
CA ASN A 53 -7.50 -9.21 -7.52
C ASN A 53 -7.35 -8.11 -8.59
N GLY A 54 -7.01 -6.88 -8.21
CA GLY A 54 -6.82 -5.75 -9.11
C GLY A 54 -5.47 -5.06 -8.95
N TYR A 55 -5.09 -4.29 -9.97
CA TYR A 55 -3.99 -3.33 -9.89
C TYR A 55 -4.57 -1.93 -9.84
N TYR A 56 -4.14 -1.12 -8.88
CA TYR A 56 -4.62 0.24 -8.70
C TYR A 56 -3.48 1.23 -8.92
N THR A 57 -3.82 2.41 -9.45
CA THR A 57 -2.86 3.51 -9.60
C THR A 57 -3.23 4.68 -8.72
N ARG A 58 -2.28 5.59 -8.49
CA ARG A 58 -2.51 6.79 -7.70
C ARG A 58 -2.85 7.96 -8.63
N VAL A 59 -3.91 8.68 -8.31
CA VAL A 59 -4.29 9.95 -8.94
C VAL A 59 -4.14 11.07 -7.91
N GLY A 60 -3.01 11.78 -8.00
CA GLY A 60 -2.66 12.85 -7.06
C GLY A 60 -2.51 12.33 -5.63
N ALA A 61 -3.35 12.81 -4.71
CA ALA A 61 -3.32 12.38 -3.31
C ALA A 61 -4.04 11.04 -3.08
N ASN A 62 -4.94 10.62 -3.98
CA ASN A 62 -5.85 9.49 -3.83
C ASN A 62 -5.48 8.32 -4.73
N ASN A 63 -6.05 7.15 -4.47
CA ASN A 63 -6.03 6.04 -5.43
C ASN A 63 -7.16 6.24 -6.46
N ASP A 64 -6.92 5.77 -7.69
CA ASP A 64 -8.01 5.54 -8.63
C ASP A 64 -8.91 4.44 -8.05
N PRO A 65 -10.24 4.66 -7.90
CA PRO A 65 -11.14 3.63 -7.42
C PRO A 65 -11.28 2.47 -8.41
N GLU A 66 -11.03 2.71 -9.70
CA GLU A 66 -11.12 1.69 -10.73
C GLU A 66 -9.78 0.96 -10.89
N PRO A 67 -9.77 -0.38 -10.92
CA PRO A 67 -8.57 -1.12 -11.23
C PRO A 67 -8.16 -0.91 -12.68
N VAL A 68 -6.86 -1.03 -12.95
CA VAL A 68 -6.29 -0.99 -14.30
C VAL A 68 -6.99 -2.03 -15.18
N SER A 69 -7.57 -1.56 -16.27
CA SER A 69 -8.30 -2.42 -17.20
C SER A 69 -7.35 -3.35 -17.98
N ALA A 70 -7.87 -4.48 -18.47
CA ALA A 70 -7.07 -5.44 -19.22
C ALA A 70 -6.33 -4.83 -20.44
N PRO A 71 -6.94 -3.92 -21.23
CA PRO A 71 -6.23 -3.23 -22.32
C PRO A 71 -5.06 -2.35 -21.87
N GLU A 72 -5.10 -1.82 -20.65
CA GLU A 72 -4.09 -0.91 -20.11
C GLU A 72 -2.96 -1.64 -19.37
N MET A 73 -3.16 -2.91 -19.01
CA MET A 73 -2.17 -3.72 -18.28
C MET A 73 -0.78 -3.74 -18.91
N PRO A 74 -0.60 -3.87 -20.25
CA PRO A 74 0.74 -3.87 -20.85
C PRO A 74 1.49 -2.55 -20.59
N ALA A 75 0.82 -1.41 -20.76
CA ALA A 75 1.41 -0.10 -20.50
C ALA A 75 1.68 0.14 -19.01
N PHE A 76 0.81 -0.40 -18.15
CA PHE A 76 1.00 -0.37 -16.70
C PHE A 76 2.24 -1.17 -16.28
N PHE A 77 2.39 -2.42 -16.72
CA PHE A 77 3.54 -3.26 -16.36
C PHE A 77 4.87 -2.77 -16.96
N ALA A 78 4.84 -2.11 -18.12
CA ALA A 78 6.02 -1.50 -18.72
C ALA A 78 6.70 -0.45 -17.80
N LYS A 79 5.96 0.16 -16.86
CA LYS A 79 6.52 1.10 -15.87
C LYS A 79 7.52 0.45 -14.91
N PHE A 80 7.47 -0.87 -14.76
CA PHE A 80 8.32 -1.64 -13.85
C PHE A 80 9.45 -2.37 -14.59
N ALA A 81 9.44 -2.39 -15.93
CA ALA A 81 10.41 -3.11 -16.75
C ALA A 81 11.78 -2.43 -16.88
N LYS A 82 11.93 -1.20 -16.36
CA LYS A 82 13.21 -0.49 -16.30
C LYS A 82 13.78 -0.56 -14.88
N ASN A 83 14.35 -1.71 -14.53
CA ASN A 83 15.36 -1.83 -13.49
C ASN A 83 16.44 -2.78 -13.98
#